data_AF-A0A8B6ZTA4-F1
#
_entry.id   AF-A0A8B6ZTA4-F1
#
_cell.length_a   1.000
_cell.length_b   1.000
_cell.length_c   1.000
_cell.angle_alpha   90.00
_cell.angle_beta   90.00
_cell.angle_gamma   90.00
#
_symmetry.space_group_name_H-M   'P 1'
#
loop_
_entity.id
_entity.type
_entity.pdbx_description
1 polymer ?
#
loop_
_entity_poly.entity_id
_entity_poly.type
_entity_poly.pdbx_seq_one_letter_code
_entity_poly.pdbx_strand_id
1 'polypeptide(L)'
;MGRNTLLFLIVGVLLAYYVYTPLPDNIEEAWKLVCLTTCMKTLTNLALFAELLGITHFINTATFFISFQEVPPTSDENVTVTETTFNSIPVRVYVPKRKTETLRRGLFYIHGGGWCLGNAAIFNYDFLSRRTADRLDAVVVSTNYRLAPKYHFPIQFEDVYNSLMWFLRQDVLEKYGVNPERIGISGDSAGGNLAAAVAQQLLDDPNVKIKLKIQALIYPALQALDMDLPSYKENAHFPVLSKSLTVRLWGEYFTTDRSLEKNMLSKQHVPVESSHLFKFVNWSSLLPEKFKKGHFYSSPTTLGNSELAKKYPGFLDVRAAPLLADDKKLHGLPLTYIITCQYDVLRDDGIMYVTRLRNAGVQVTHNHIDDGFHGVLSFYEFKVGYKTENQYISWLNENL
;
A
#
# COMPACT_ATOMS: atom_id res chain seq x y z
N MET A 1 -9.62 -47.48 22.21
CA MET A 1 -8.69 -46.38 21.84
C MET A 1 -8.10 -45.83 23.14
N GLY A 2 -6.78 -45.78 23.31
CA GLY A 2 -6.16 -45.27 24.55
C GLY A 2 -6.33 -43.75 24.69
N ARG A 3 -6.34 -43.22 25.91
CA ARG A 3 -6.47 -41.78 26.22
C ARG A 3 -5.49 -40.92 25.42
N ASN A 4 -4.25 -41.38 25.27
CA ASN A 4 -3.20 -40.68 24.52
C ASN A 4 -3.51 -40.63 23.01
N THR A 5 -4.05 -41.71 22.44
CA THR A 5 -4.47 -41.78 21.02
C THR A 5 -5.64 -40.83 20.75
N LEU A 6 -6.60 -40.74 21.67
CA LEU A 6 -7.73 -39.81 21.56
C LEU A 6 -7.26 -38.35 21.62
N LEU A 7 -6.35 -38.02 22.57
CA LEU A 7 -5.77 -36.68 22.66
C LEU A 7 -4.98 -36.30 21.39
N PHE A 8 -4.18 -37.21 20.86
CA PHE A 8 -3.42 -36.96 19.63
C PHE A 8 -4.35 -36.71 18.43
N LEU A 9 -5.45 -37.47 18.33
CA LEU A 9 -6.45 -37.27 17.29
C LEU A 9 -7.17 -35.93 17.43
N ILE A 10 -7.54 -35.52 18.66
CA ILE A 10 -8.17 -34.22 18.91
C ILE A 10 -7.22 -33.08 18.52
N VAL A 11 -5.96 -33.13 18.97
CA VAL A 11 -4.95 -32.12 18.61
C VAL A 11 -4.73 -32.07 17.09
N GLY A 12 -4.66 -33.22 16.43
CA GLY A 12 -4.53 -33.32 14.98
C GLY A 12 -5.70 -32.68 14.23
N VAL A 13 -6.94 -32.95 14.66
CA VAL A 13 -8.15 -32.35 14.07
C VAL A 13 -8.19 -30.84 14.28
N LEU A 14 -7.86 -30.36 15.48
CA LEU A 14 -7.82 -28.92 15.78
C LEU A 14 -6.74 -28.21 14.95
N LEU A 15 -5.56 -28.81 14.79
CA LEU A 15 -4.49 -28.27 13.97
C LEU A 15 -4.89 -28.24 12.49
N ALA A 16 -5.47 -29.33 11.97
CA ALA A 16 -5.96 -29.39 10.60
C ALA A 16 -7.03 -28.33 10.33
N TYR A 17 -7.99 -28.15 11.25
CA TYR A 17 -9.01 -27.11 11.17
C TYR A 17 -8.40 -25.69 11.22
N TYR A 18 -7.37 -25.47 12.05
CA TYR A 18 -6.70 -24.18 12.15
C TYR A 18 -5.95 -23.79 10.87
N VAL A 19 -5.27 -24.77 10.25
CA VAL A 19 -4.53 -24.60 8.99
C VAL A 19 -5.50 -24.45 7.81
N TYR A 20 -6.62 -25.17 7.83
CA TYR A 20 -7.58 -25.16 6.72
C TYR A 20 -8.07 -23.74 6.42
N THR A 21 -7.84 -23.32 5.18
CA THR A 21 -8.31 -22.04 4.65
C THR A 21 -8.88 -22.32 3.26
N PRO A 22 -10.19 -22.16 3.04
CA PRO A 22 -10.77 -22.33 1.71
C PRO A 22 -10.23 -21.23 0.79
N LEU A 23 -9.68 -21.63 -0.36
CA LEU A 23 -9.11 -20.72 -1.35
C LEU A 23 -9.81 -20.92 -2.70
N PRO A 24 -9.88 -19.88 -3.55
CA PRO A 24 -10.36 -19.98 -4.92
C PRO A 24 -9.52 -20.92 -5.78
N ASP A 25 -10.16 -21.60 -6.74
CA ASP A 25 -9.52 -22.63 -7.58
C ASP A 25 -8.44 -22.10 -8.52
N ASN A 26 -8.47 -20.81 -8.86
CA ASN A 26 -7.49 -20.19 -9.75
C ASN A 26 -6.20 -19.75 -9.04
N ILE A 27 -6.06 -19.95 -7.72
CA ILE A 27 -4.79 -19.73 -7.00
C ILE A 27 -3.85 -20.90 -7.29
N GLU A 28 -2.90 -20.68 -8.21
CA GLU A 28 -1.97 -21.71 -8.70
C GLU A 28 -1.17 -22.40 -7.56
N GLU A 29 -0.74 -21.63 -6.55
CA GLU A 29 0.10 -22.09 -5.45
C GLU A 29 -0.63 -22.06 -4.11
N ALA A 30 -1.86 -22.60 -4.08
CA ALA A 30 -2.75 -22.57 -2.93
C ALA A 30 -2.10 -23.05 -1.61
N TRP A 31 -1.30 -24.11 -1.65
CA TRP A 31 -0.63 -24.64 -0.45
C TRP A 31 0.36 -23.63 0.18
N LYS A 32 1.11 -22.87 -0.64
CA LYS A 32 1.99 -21.81 -0.15
C LYS A 32 1.18 -20.71 0.52
N LEU A 33 0.05 -20.34 -0.09
CA LEU A 33 -0.84 -19.33 0.47
C LEU A 33 -1.48 -19.82 1.78
N VAL A 34 -1.85 -21.09 1.90
CA VAL A 34 -2.33 -21.68 3.17
C VAL A 34 -1.25 -21.61 4.26
N CYS A 35 0.00 -21.94 3.95
CA CYS A 35 1.11 -21.84 4.90
C CYS A 35 1.34 -20.38 5.35
N LEU A 36 1.42 -19.45 4.39
CA LEU A 36 1.55 -18.01 4.67
C LEU A 36 0.38 -17.52 5.53
N THR A 37 -0.84 -17.89 5.16
CA THR A 37 -2.06 -17.53 5.90
C THR A 37 -2.01 -18.04 7.34
N THR A 38 -1.59 -19.29 7.54
CA THR A 38 -1.50 -19.90 8.87
C THR A 38 -0.49 -19.17 9.74
N CYS A 39 0.68 -18.82 9.17
CA CYS A 39 1.69 -18.00 9.85
C CYS A 39 1.11 -16.63 10.25
N MET A 40 0.51 -15.91 9.29
CA MET A 40 -0.07 -14.58 9.52
C MET A 40 -1.22 -14.61 10.55
N LYS A 41 -2.10 -15.62 10.49
CA LYS A 41 -3.16 -15.85 11.48
C LYS A 41 -2.58 -16.05 12.88
N THR A 42 -1.51 -16.83 12.99
CA THR A 42 -0.85 -17.13 14.28
C THR A 42 -0.25 -15.86 14.87
N LEU A 43 0.49 -15.08 14.06
CA LEU A 43 1.08 -13.81 14.47
C LEU A 43 0.01 -12.78 14.86
N THR A 44 -1.07 -12.70 14.08
CA THR A 44 -2.20 -11.80 14.37
C THR A 44 -2.88 -12.16 15.69
N ASN A 45 -3.17 -13.45 15.90
CA ASN A 45 -3.78 -13.92 17.14
C ASN A 45 -2.88 -13.66 18.36
N LEU A 46 -1.57 -13.87 18.21
CA LEU A 46 -0.59 -13.59 19.26
C LEU A 46 -0.53 -12.09 19.59
N ALA A 47 -0.51 -11.23 18.57
CA ALA A 47 -0.53 -9.77 18.74
C ALA A 47 -1.82 -9.28 19.41
N LEU A 48 -2.98 -9.81 18.99
CA LEU A 48 -4.26 -9.50 19.62
C LEU A 48 -4.32 -9.99 21.07
N PHE A 49 -3.79 -11.18 21.35
CA PHE A 49 -3.73 -11.73 22.70
C PHE A 49 -2.81 -10.91 23.61
N ALA A 50 -1.63 -10.51 23.12
CA ALA A 50 -0.72 -9.64 23.87
C ALA A 50 -1.32 -8.26 24.16
N GLU A 51 -2.05 -7.69 23.19
CA GLU A 51 -2.80 -6.43 23.36
C GLU A 51 -3.94 -6.59 24.37
N LEU A 52 -4.71 -7.68 24.30
CA LEU A 52 -5.79 -7.99 25.24
C LEU A 52 -5.29 -8.09 26.69
N LEU A 53 -4.09 -8.64 26.88
CA LEU A 53 -3.44 -8.71 28.20
C LEU A 53 -2.79 -7.40 28.64
N GLY A 54 -2.81 -6.35 27.81
CA GLY A 54 -2.17 -5.06 28.11
C GLY A 54 -0.64 -5.09 28.09
N ILE A 55 -0.03 -6.14 27.51
CA ILE A 55 1.43 -6.32 27.49
C ILE A 55 2.07 -5.36 26.50
N THR A 56 1.51 -5.26 25.29
CA THR A 56 2.01 -4.40 24.23
C THR A 56 0.92 -4.12 23.20
N HIS A 57 1.07 -3.03 22.45
CA HIS A 57 0.15 -2.70 21.37
C HIS A 57 0.30 -3.67 20.20
N PHE A 58 -0.80 -4.04 19.53
CA PHE A 58 -0.81 -4.98 18.40
C PHE A 58 0.23 -4.64 17.33
N ILE A 59 0.32 -3.36 16.93
CA ILE A 59 1.27 -2.90 15.91
C ILE A 59 2.72 -3.12 16.37
N ASN A 60 3.03 -2.92 17.66
CA ASN A 60 4.38 -3.14 18.16
C ASN A 60 4.77 -4.63 18.09
N THR A 61 3.84 -5.53 18.41
CA THR A 61 4.08 -6.98 18.23
C THR A 61 4.29 -7.33 16.76
N ALA A 62 3.46 -6.80 15.86
CA ALA A 62 3.61 -7.03 14.43
C ALA A 62 4.95 -6.51 13.89
N THR A 63 5.36 -5.31 14.30
CA THR A 63 6.67 -4.72 13.94
C THR A 63 7.83 -5.58 14.42
N PHE A 64 7.77 -6.12 15.64
CA PHE A 64 8.80 -7.01 16.17
C PHE A 64 8.99 -8.28 15.32
N PHE A 65 7.90 -8.88 14.82
CA PHE A 65 8.02 -10.05 13.95
C PHE A 65 8.51 -9.71 12.54
N ILE A 66 8.09 -8.56 12.02
CA ILE A 66 8.51 -8.09 10.70
C ILE A 66 10.00 -7.69 10.70
N SER A 67 10.57 -7.20 11.81
CA SER A 67 11.98 -6.81 11.88
C SER A 67 12.96 -7.98 11.70
N PHE A 68 12.53 -9.23 11.91
CA PHE A 68 13.36 -10.40 11.58
C PHE A 68 13.62 -10.57 10.08
N GLN A 69 12.90 -9.85 9.23
CA GLN A 69 13.08 -9.85 7.78
C GLN A 69 14.00 -8.71 7.32
N GLU A 70 14.52 -7.89 8.22
CA GLU A 70 15.41 -6.78 7.86
C GLU A 70 16.78 -7.29 7.41
N VAL A 71 17.30 -6.69 6.35
CA VAL A 71 18.65 -6.93 5.83
C VAL A 71 19.50 -5.66 5.91
N PRO A 72 20.82 -5.80 6.21
CA PRO A 72 21.73 -4.67 6.20
C PRO A 72 21.88 -4.08 4.79
N PRO A 73 22.29 -2.80 4.65
CA PRO A 73 22.53 -2.16 3.36
C PRO A 73 23.82 -2.67 2.68
N THR A 74 23.85 -3.96 2.34
CA THR A 74 25.04 -4.60 1.74
C THR A 74 25.12 -4.30 0.25
N SER A 75 26.23 -3.73 -0.22
CA SER A 75 26.44 -3.57 -1.67
C SER A 75 26.88 -4.90 -2.31
N ASP A 76 26.49 -5.14 -3.56
CA ASP A 76 26.86 -6.32 -4.35
C ASP A 76 27.57 -5.91 -5.66
N GLU A 77 27.88 -6.83 -6.57
CA GLU A 77 28.56 -6.52 -7.84
C GLU A 77 27.77 -5.57 -8.76
N ASN A 78 26.44 -5.53 -8.65
CA ASN A 78 25.55 -4.79 -9.55
C ASN A 78 25.09 -3.46 -8.95
N VAL A 79 24.87 -3.40 -7.63
CA VAL A 79 24.23 -2.26 -6.96
C VAL A 79 25.01 -1.85 -5.71
N THR A 80 25.28 -0.55 -5.60
CA THR A 80 25.73 0.10 -4.37
C THR A 80 24.51 0.47 -3.53
N VAL A 81 24.46 -0.01 -2.29
CA VAL A 81 23.36 0.28 -1.36
C VAL A 81 23.91 1.09 -0.20
N THR A 82 23.31 2.25 0.05
CA THR A 82 23.71 3.14 1.15
C THR A 82 22.48 3.61 1.92
N GLU A 83 22.65 3.80 3.22
CA GLU A 83 21.66 4.48 4.07
C GLU A 83 22.11 5.90 4.35
N THR A 84 21.18 6.84 4.24
CA THR A 84 21.42 8.26 4.49
C THR A 84 20.11 8.94 4.90
N THR A 85 20.10 10.26 4.98
CA THR A 85 18.88 11.03 5.27
C THR A 85 18.61 12.06 4.20
N PHE A 86 17.36 12.16 3.78
CA PHE A 86 16.85 13.20 2.88
C PHE A 86 15.92 14.09 3.69
N ASN A 87 16.32 15.33 3.95
CA ASN A 87 15.65 16.23 4.89
C ASN A 87 15.38 15.59 6.28
N SER A 88 16.40 14.96 6.86
CA SER A 88 16.33 14.20 8.13
C SER A 88 15.44 12.96 8.14
N ILE A 89 14.83 12.60 7.00
CA ILE A 89 14.06 11.36 6.85
C ILE A 89 15.02 10.26 6.39
N PRO A 90 15.12 9.12 7.09
CA PRO A 90 16.00 8.04 6.66
C PRO A 90 15.55 7.48 5.30
N VAL A 91 16.53 7.26 4.43
CA VAL A 91 16.31 6.65 3.12
C VAL A 91 17.40 5.62 2.86
N ARG A 92 17.05 4.58 2.09
CA ARG A 92 18.01 3.65 1.50
C ARG A 92 18.10 3.93 0.00
N VAL A 93 19.32 4.19 -0.48
CA VAL A 93 19.60 4.57 -1.86
C VAL A 93 20.33 3.43 -2.55
N TYR A 94 19.80 3.03 -3.71
CA TYR A 94 20.32 1.95 -4.55
C TYR A 94 20.84 2.58 -5.84
N VAL A 95 22.15 2.46 -6.07
CA VAL A 95 22.84 3.05 -7.23
C VAL A 95 23.48 1.93 -8.05
N PRO A 96 23.07 1.71 -9.31
CA PRO A 96 23.67 0.69 -10.16
C PRO A 96 25.15 1.02 -10.45
N LYS A 97 26.01 0.00 -10.40
CA LYS A 97 27.46 0.11 -10.60
C LYS A 97 27.88 0.11 -12.07
N ARG A 98 26.96 -0.22 -12.99
CA ARG A 98 27.22 -0.20 -14.42
C ARG A 98 27.70 1.18 -14.85
N LYS A 99 28.82 1.23 -15.59
CA LYS A 99 29.28 2.47 -16.22
C LYS A 99 28.21 2.94 -17.21
N THR A 100 27.82 4.20 -17.09
CA THR A 100 26.84 4.82 -17.97
C THR A 100 27.45 6.09 -18.55
N GLU A 101 27.18 6.32 -19.83
CA GLU A 101 27.57 7.55 -20.54
C GLU A 101 26.45 8.60 -20.48
N THR A 102 25.28 8.22 -19.96
CA THR A 102 24.07 9.06 -19.89
C THR A 102 23.54 9.17 -18.47
N LEU A 103 22.84 10.25 -18.16
CA LEU A 103 22.13 10.37 -16.88
C LEU A 103 21.06 9.28 -16.73
N ARG A 104 20.97 8.72 -15.52
CA ARG A 104 20.12 7.57 -15.16
C ARG A 104 18.67 7.97 -14.92
N ARG A 105 17.79 6.97 -14.92
CA ARG A 105 16.42 7.09 -14.39
C ARG A 105 16.47 7.29 -12.87
N GLY A 106 15.49 7.99 -12.32
CA GLY A 106 15.27 8.09 -10.88
C GLY A 106 13.92 7.49 -10.49
N LEU A 107 13.88 6.66 -9.44
CA LEU A 107 12.64 6.15 -8.90
C LEU A 107 12.59 6.36 -7.39
N PHE A 108 11.59 7.10 -6.92
CA PHE A 108 11.31 7.26 -5.51
C PHE A 108 10.26 6.22 -5.08
N TYR A 109 10.66 5.21 -4.31
CA TYR A 109 9.82 4.10 -3.89
C TYR A 109 9.35 4.27 -2.43
N ILE A 110 8.07 4.00 -2.20
CA ILE A 110 7.41 4.13 -0.91
C ILE A 110 6.82 2.78 -0.54
N HIS A 111 7.28 2.20 0.56
CA HIS A 111 6.85 0.88 0.99
C HIS A 111 5.40 0.87 1.49
N GLY A 112 4.74 -0.28 1.38
CA GLY A 112 3.45 -0.56 2.02
C GLY A 112 3.55 -0.88 3.51
N GLY A 113 2.50 -1.48 4.07
CA GLY A 113 2.44 -1.83 5.50
C GLY A 113 1.43 -1.02 6.32
N GLY A 114 0.38 -0.49 5.67
CA GLY A 114 -0.74 0.15 6.37
C GLY A 114 -0.35 1.37 7.20
N TRP A 115 0.66 2.14 6.77
CA TRP A 115 1.22 3.30 7.51
C TRP A 115 1.79 2.98 8.90
N CYS A 116 1.81 1.70 9.28
CA CYS A 116 2.12 1.20 10.61
C CYS A 116 3.35 0.28 10.64
N LEU A 117 3.65 -0.36 9.51
CA LEU A 117 4.62 -1.45 9.40
C LEU A 117 5.55 -1.23 8.19
N GLY A 118 6.69 -1.91 8.21
CA GLY A 118 7.64 -1.95 7.10
C GLY A 118 8.69 -0.84 7.15
N ASN A 119 9.73 -1.02 6.35
CA ASN A 119 10.79 -0.06 6.05
C ASN A 119 11.57 -0.59 4.83
N ALA A 120 12.47 0.22 4.28
CA ALA A 120 13.33 -0.13 3.15
C ALA A 120 14.28 -1.30 3.43
N ALA A 121 14.53 -1.65 4.69
CA ALA A 121 15.41 -2.75 5.06
C ALA A 121 14.73 -4.11 5.03
N ILE A 122 13.40 -4.19 4.99
CA ILE A 122 12.70 -5.47 4.83
C ILE A 122 13.14 -6.13 3.51
N PHE A 123 13.54 -7.40 3.60
CA PHE A 123 14.11 -8.18 2.50
C PHE A 123 13.38 -7.96 1.17
N ASN A 124 12.05 -8.01 1.17
CA ASN A 124 11.25 -7.91 -0.05
C ASN A 124 11.33 -6.52 -0.70
N TYR A 125 11.36 -5.45 0.09
CA TYR A 125 11.52 -4.08 -0.41
C TYR A 125 12.95 -3.80 -0.86
N ASP A 126 13.94 -4.32 -0.13
CA ASP A 126 15.35 -4.24 -0.51
C ASP A 126 15.61 -4.98 -1.84
N PHE A 127 15.09 -6.21 -1.96
CA PHE A 127 15.17 -7.04 -3.16
C PHE A 127 14.51 -6.39 -4.38
N LEU A 128 13.28 -5.88 -4.23
CA LEU A 128 12.57 -5.17 -5.30
C LEU A 128 13.36 -3.93 -5.75
N SER A 129 13.89 -3.15 -4.80
CA SER A 129 14.63 -1.93 -5.08
C SER A 129 15.95 -2.21 -5.81
N ARG A 130 16.68 -3.25 -5.39
CA ARG A 130 17.90 -3.71 -6.09
C ARG A 130 17.61 -4.13 -7.51
N ARG A 131 16.61 -4.99 -7.70
CA ARG A 131 16.25 -5.49 -9.04
C ARG A 131 15.77 -4.39 -9.96
N THR A 132 15.05 -3.42 -9.42
CA THR A 132 14.64 -2.22 -10.16
C THR A 132 15.86 -1.38 -10.55
N ALA A 133 16.77 -1.13 -9.61
CA ALA A 133 17.99 -0.36 -9.86
C ALA A 133 18.87 -1.00 -10.94
N ASP A 134 19.11 -2.31 -10.82
CA ASP A 134 19.93 -3.08 -11.75
C ASP A 134 19.29 -3.18 -13.15
N ARG A 135 18.05 -3.68 -13.25
CA ARG A 135 17.40 -3.93 -14.55
C ARG A 135 17.10 -2.66 -15.34
N LEU A 136 16.91 -1.54 -14.66
CA LEU A 136 16.56 -0.27 -15.30
C LEU A 136 17.74 0.71 -15.40
N ASP A 137 18.93 0.38 -14.90
CA ASP A 137 20.00 1.36 -14.68
C ASP A 137 19.43 2.64 -14.02
N ALA A 138 18.69 2.44 -12.93
CA ALA A 138 17.94 3.49 -12.23
C ALA A 138 18.48 3.70 -10.82
N VAL A 139 18.56 4.95 -10.39
CA VAL A 139 18.77 5.26 -8.97
C VAL A 139 17.42 5.11 -8.26
N VAL A 140 17.33 4.16 -7.34
CA VAL A 140 16.14 3.96 -6.52
C VAL A 140 16.37 4.55 -5.13
N VAL A 141 15.43 5.37 -4.67
CA VAL A 141 15.42 5.92 -3.31
C VAL A 141 14.21 5.34 -2.59
N SER A 142 14.43 4.50 -1.60
CA SER A 142 13.37 3.94 -0.75
C SER A 142 13.31 4.69 0.57
N THR A 143 12.18 5.32 0.87
CA THR A 143 12.02 6.16 2.06
C THR A 143 11.51 5.39 3.27
N ASN A 144 12.01 5.73 4.46
CA ASN A 144 11.58 5.18 5.76
C ASN A 144 10.79 6.26 6.52
N TYR A 145 9.55 6.50 6.09
CA TYR A 145 8.67 7.46 6.75
C TYR A 145 8.27 6.97 8.15
N ARG A 146 7.97 7.90 9.06
CA ARG A 146 7.58 7.57 10.45
C ARG A 146 6.23 6.86 10.49
N LEU A 147 6.09 5.88 11.38
CA LEU A 147 4.93 4.97 11.39
C LEU A 147 3.98 5.20 12.57
N ALA A 148 2.70 4.88 12.35
CA ALA A 148 1.70 4.72 13.40
C ALA A 148 2.00 3.46 14.23
N PRO A 149 1.55 3.38 15.49
CA PRO A 149 0.74 4.37 16.22
C PRO A 149 1.54 5.53 16.83
N LYS A 150 2.88 5.51 16.75
CA LYS A 150 3.71 6.55 17.38
C LYS A 150 3.54 7.91 16.70
N TYR A 151 3.36 7.89 15.39
CA TYR A 151 3.15 9.07 14.57
C TYR A 151 1.90 8.85 13.72
N HIS A 152 0.92 9.74 13.83
CA HIS A 152 -0.31 9.68 13.04
C HIS A 152 -0.25 10.66 11.87
N PHE A 153 -1.16 10.48 10.91
CA PHE A 153 -1.39 11.44 9.82
C PHE A 153 -1.46 12.88 10.38
N PRO A 154 -0.80 13.87 9.74
CA PRO A 154 -0.20 13.82 8.41
C PRO A 154 1.29 13.45 8.34
N ILE A 155 1.89 12.96 9.43
CA ILE A 155 3.36 12.83 9.54
C ILE A 155 3.98 11.94 8.44
N GLN A 156 3.36 10.80 8.13
CA GLN A 156 3.80 9.89 7.07
C GLN A 156 3.85 10.60 5.71
N PHE A 157 2.81 11.35 5.40
CA PHE A 157 2.68 12.11 4.17
C PHE A 157 3.76 13.20 4.10
N GLU A 158 3.96 13.95 5.19
CA GLU A 158 4.98 14.98 5.29
C GLU A 158 6.39 14.42 5.11
N ASP A 159 6.70 13.28 5.70
CA ASP A 159 8.00 12.63 5.57
C ASP A 159 8.29 12.22 4.12
N VAL A 160 7.32 11.58 3.46
CA VAL A 160 7.45 11.19 2.05
C VAL A 160 7.60 12.44 1.16
N TYR A 161 6.74 13.44 1.36
CA TYR A 161 6.77 14.69 0.63
C TYR A 161 8.13 15.39 0.73
N ASN A 162 8.61 15.59 1.96
CA ASN A 162 9.86 16.27 2.25
C ASN A 162 11.08 15.50 1.73
N SER A 163 11.06 14.18 1.82
CA SER A 163 12.14 13.32 1.31
C SER A 163 12.19 13.33 -0.22
N LEU A 164 11.03 13.31 -0.90
CA LEU A 164 10.97 13.46 -2.35
C LEU A 164 11.42 14.85 -2.80
N MET A 165 10.96 15.91 -2.15
CA MET A 165 11.41 17.28 -2.46
C MET A 165 12.92 17.44 -2.32
N TRP A 166 13.52 16.78 -1.32
CA TRP A 166 14.98 16.72 -1.18
C TRP A 166 15.65 15.98 -2.34
N PHE A 167 15.09 14.84 -2.77
CA PHE A 167 15.59 14.07 -3.91
C PHE A 167 15.53 14.88 -5.22
N LEU A 168 14.49 15.70 -5.41
CA LEU A 168 14.30 16.54 -6.59
C LEU A 168 15.22 17.78 -6.64
N ARG A 169 16.10 18.00 -5.67
CA ARG A 169 17.07 19.11 -5.75
C ARG A 169 18.16 18.82 -6.78
N GLN A 170 18.54 19.82 -7.56
CA GLN A 170 19.52 19.66 -8.65
C GLN A 170 20.87 19.09 -8.17
N ASP A 171 21.37 19.56 -7.02
CA ASP A 171 22.62 19.06 -6.42
C ASP A 171 22.54 17.57 -6.03
N VAL A 172 21.35 17.09 -5.64
CA VAL A 172 21.12 15.68 -5.31
C VAL A 172 21.03 14.84 -6.58
N LEU A 173 20.35 15.33 -7.62
CA LEU A 173 20.28 14.65 -8.90
C LEU A 173 21.66 14.54 -9.57
N GLU A 174 22.46 15.61 -9.54
CA GLU A 174 23.84 15.61 -10.03
C GLU A 174 24.71 14.63 -9.26
N LYS A 175 24.61 14.60 -7.92
CA LYS A 175 25.34 13.66 -7.06
C LYS A 175 25.11 12.20 -7.45
N TYR A 176 23.87 11.84 -7.81
CA TYR A 176 23.52 10.47 -8.19
C TYR A 176 23.50 10.22 -9.71
N GLY A 177 23.77 11.26 -10.52
CA GLY A 177 23.72 11.19 -11.97
C GLY A 177 22.33 10.87 -12.52
N VAL A 178 21.27 11.45 -11.93
CA VAL A 178 19.87 11.23 -12.33
C VAL A 178 19.41 12.29 -13.31
N ASN A 179 18.70 11.88 -14.36
CA ASN A 179 18.09 12.80 -15.33
C ASN A 179 16.80 13.41 -14.72
N PRO A 180 16.70 14.74 -14.60
CA PRO A 180 15.51 15.41 -14.05
C PRO A 180 14.23 15.14 -14.85
N GLU A 181 14.32 14.77 -16.14
CA GLU A 181 13.16 14.46 -16.97
C GLU A 181 12.70 13.00 -16.85
N ARG A 182 13.42 12.15 -16.09
CA ARG A 182 13.17 10.70 -15.97
C ARG A 182 13.04 10.27 -14.51
N ILE A 183 12.24 11.00 -13.75
CA ILE A 183 11.96 10.72 -12.34
C ILE A 183 10.53 10.21 -12.17
N GLY A 184 10.38 9.06 -11.52
CA GLY A 184 9.09 8.47 -11.18
C GLY A 184 8.88 8.37 -9.67
N ILE A 185 7.62 8.34 -9.25
CA ILE A 185 7.21 7.94 -7.89
C ILE A 185 6.50 6.59 -7.97
N SER A 186 6.73 5.73 -6.99
CA SER A 186 6.04 4.44 -6.91
C SER A 186 5.82 4.03 -5.46
N GLY A 187 4.80 3.20 -5.24
CA GLY A 187 4.60 2.55 -3.96
C GLY A 187 3.49 1.53 -3.99
N ASP A 188 3.48 0.68 -2.98
CA ASP A 188 2.54 -0.43 -2.85
C ASP A 188 1.63 -0.28 -1.62
N SER A 189 0.37 -0.66 -1.73
CA SER A 189 -0.60 -0.59 -0.62
C SER A 189 -0.68 0.83 -0.01
N ALA A 190 -0.36 1.01 1.27
CA ALA A 190 -0.22 2.31 1.92
C ALA A 190 0.91 3.19 1.33
N GLY A 191 1.94 2.61 0.75
CA GLY A 191 2.94 3.35 -0.02
C GLY A 191 2.38 3.85 -1.36
N GLY A 192 1.47 3.08 -1.97
CA GLY A 192 0.71 3.49 -3.15
C GLY A 192 -0.27 4.63 -2.84
N ASN A 193 -0.86 4.63 -1.64
CA ASN A 193 -1.61 5.77 -1.11
C ASN A 193 -0.75 7.03 -1.05
N LEU A 194 0.40 6.95 -0.36
CA LEU A 194 1.31 8.08 -0.18
C LEU A 194 1.88 8.56 -1.53
N ALA A 195 2.19 7.65 -2.46
CA ALA A 195 2.64 7.98 -3.81
C ALA A 195 1.59 8.83 -4.55
N ALA A 196 0.32 8.41 -4.54
CA ALA A 196 -0.77 9.15 -5.16
C ALA A 196 -0.99 10.52 -4.47
N ALA A 197 -1.00 10.55 -3.14
CA ALA A 197 -1.17 11.77 -2.36
C ALA A 197 -0.08 12.81 -2.65
N VAL A 198 1.18 12.38 -2.65
CA VAL A 198 2.33 13.26 -2.88
C VAL A 198 2.39 13.71 -4.33
N ALA A 199 2.11 12.83 -5.31
CA ALA A 199 2.03 13.22 -6.71
C ALA A 199 0.98 14.32 -6.94
N GLN A 200 -0.17 14.24 -6.26
CA GLN A 200 -1.18 15.29 -6.29
C GLN A 200 -0.72 16.59 -5.61
N GLN A 201 -0.05 16.50 -4.46
CA GLN A 201 0.45 17.67 -3.73
C GLN A 201 1.51 18.45 -4.51
N LEU A 202 2.37 17.76 -5.26
CA LEU A 202 3.41 18.40 -6.07
C LEU A 202 2.85 19.33 -7.17
N LEU A 203 1.61 19.09 -7.62
CA LEU A 203 0.96 19.96 -8.61
C LEU A 203 0.60 21.33 -8.04
N ASP A 204 0.38 21.40 -6.72
CA ASP A 204 -0.02 22.63 -6.02
C ASP A 204 1.17 23.40 -5.44
N ASP A 205 2.36 22.80 -5.35
CA ASP A 205 3.54 23.48 -4.78
C ASP A 205 4.33 24.24 -5.86
N PRO A 206 4.34 25.59 -5.83
CA PRO A 206 5.08 26.41 -6.80
C PRO A 206 6.61 26.24 -6.70
N ASN A 207 7.12 25.63 -5.63
CA ASN A 207 8.56 25.35 -5.47
C ASN A 207 9.01 24.11 -6.26
N VAL A 208 8.08 23.30 -6.77
CA VAL A 208 8.38 22.10 -7.56
C VAL A 208 8.78 22.50 -8.97
N LYS A 209 10.08 22.43 -9.25
CA LYS A 209 10.63 22.73 -10.58
C LYS A 209 10.69 21.50 -11.50
N ILE A 210 10.78 20.32 -10.91
CA ILE A 210 10.93 19.05 -11.62
C ILE A 210 9.62 18.30 -11.56
N LYS A 211 9.08 17.97 -12.73
CA LYS A 211 7.84 17.20 -12.84
C LYS A 211 8.16 15.71 -12.81
N LEU A 212 7.32 14.96 -12.11
CA LEU A 212 7.36 13.50 -12.20
C LEU A 212 6.95 13.07 -13.61
N LYS A 213 7.69 12.13 -14.19
CA LYS A 213 7.39 11.54 -15.48
C LYS A 213 6.27 10.50 -15.37
N ILE A 214 6.31 9.71 -14.29
CA ILE A 214 5.34 8.64 -14.02
C ILE A 214 4.95 8.60 -12.54
N GLN A 215 3.78 8.03 -12.27
CA GLN A 215 3.44 7.45 -10.97
C GLN A 215 3.02 5.98 -11.15
N ALA A 216 3.53 5.09 -10.31
CA ALA A 216 3.13 3.68 -10.32
C ALA A 216 2.54 3.27 -8.97
N LEU A 217 1.27 2.88 -8.96
CA LEU A 217 0.49 2.63 -7.75
C LEU A 217 0.09 1.15 -7.70
N ILE A 218 0.61 0.43 -6.73
CA ILE A 218 0.50 -1.02 -6.67
C ILE A 218 -0.52 -1.37 -5.59
N TYR A 219 -1.68 -1.91 -5.99
CA TYR A 219 -2.84 -2.22 -5.13
C TYR A 219 -3.10 -1.16 -4.02
N PRO A 220 -3.25 0.13 -4.41
CA PRO A 220 -3.21 1.24 -3.46
C PRO A 220 -4.47 1.33 -2.59
N ALA A 221 -4.31 1.72 -1.31
CA ALA A 221 -5.41 2.13 -0.45
C ALA A 221 -5.75 3.60 -0.75
N LEU A 222 -6.96 3.96 -1.21
CA LEU A 222 -7.19 5.31 -1.74
C LEU A 222 -8.33 6.06 -1.08
N GLN A 223 -9.18 5.39 -0.30
CA GLN A 223 -10.27 6.04 0.43
C GLN A 223 -10.57 5.38 1.76
N ALA A 224 -11.10 6.19 2.68
CA ALA A 224 -11.53 5.75 3.99
C ALA A 224 -13.01 6.09 4.28
N LEU A 225 -13.82 6.37 3.25
CA LEU A 225 -15.21 6.78 3.40
C LEU A 225 -16.18 5.59 3.39
N ASP A 226 -16.10 4.75 2.36
CA ASP A 226 -16.94 3.58 2.14
C ASP A 226 -16.14 2.30 2.40
N MET A 227 -16.31 1.71 3.57
CA MET A 227 -15.68 0.43 3.95
C MET A 227 -16.52 -0.78 3.52
N ASP A 228 -17.43 -0.63 2.54
CA ASP A 228 -18.44 -1.62 2.16
C ASP A 228 -18.60 -1.81 0.64
N LEU A 229 -17.56 -1.42 -0.11
CA LEU A 229 -17.41 -1.70 -1.54
C LEU A 229 -17.59 -3.21 -1.84
N PRO A 230 -17.95 -3.59 -3.08
CA PRO A 230 -18.01 -5.00 -3.49
C PRO A 230 -16.76 -5.80 -3.09
N SER A 231 -15.55 -5.30 -3.34
CA SER A 231 -14.31 -5.96 -2.94
C SER A 231 -14.13 -6.11 -1.43
N TYR A 232 -14.56 -5.13 -0.63
CA TYR A 232 -14.52 -5.21 0.83
C TYR A 232 -15.44 -6.31 1.36
N LYS A 233 -16.53 -6.63 0.66
CA LYS A 233 -17.47 -7.72 1.00
C LYS A 233 -16.97 -9.06 0.49
N GLU A 234 -16.61 -9.14 -0.79
CA GLU A 234 -16.10 -10.36 -1.44
C GLU A 234 -14.85 -10.91 -0.74
N ASN A 235 -13.91 -10.02 -0.40
CA ASN A 235 -12.60 -10.37 0.13
C ASN A 235 -12.48 -10.11 1.64
N ALA A 236 -13.59 -9.97 2.37
CA ALA A 236 -13.62 -9.56 3.78
C ALA A 236 -12.72 -10.42 4.69
N HIS A 237 -12.57 -11.70 4.35
CA HIS A 237 -11.81 -12.71 5.08
C HIS A 237 -10.66 -13.31 4.26
N PHE A 238 -10.33 -12.72 3.11
CA PHE A 238 -9.24 -13.23 2.29
C PHE A 238 -7.92 -13.14 3.06
N PRO A 239 -7.01 -14.11 2.89
CA PRO A 239 -5.68 -14.05 3.49
C PRO A 239 -4.90 -12.77 3.23
N VAL A 240 -3.88 -12.54 4.06
CA VAL A 240 -2.95 -11.39 4.03
C VAL A 240 -3.60 -10.08 4.46
N LEU A 241 -4.72 -9.67 3.85
CA LEU A 241 -5.41 -8.42 4.18
C LEU A 241 -6.94 -8.63 4.26
N SER A 242 -7.44 -8.74 5.49
CA SER A 242 -8.88 -8.79 5.77
C SER A 242 -9.49 -7.40 5.87
N LYS A 243 -10.82 -7.30 5.73
CA LYS A 243 -11.55 -6.04 5.97
C LYS A 243 -11.30 -5.48 7.38
N SER A 244 -11.29 -6.35 8.39
CA SER A 244 -11.04 -5.94 9.78
C SER A 244 -9.63 -5.36 9.97
N LEU A 245 -8.62 -5.98 9.37
CA LEU A 245 -7.24 -5.49 9.45
C LEU A 245 -7.09 -4.18 8.68
N THR A 246 -7.69 -4.05 7.50
CA THR A 246 -7.69 -2.79 6.72
C THR A 246 -8.31 -1.64 7.51
N VAL A 247 -9.48 -1.85 8.12
CA VAL A 247 -10.14 -0.81 8.92
C VAL A 247 -9.34 -0.47 10.17
N ARG A 248 -8.70 -1.46 10.80
CA ARG A 248 -7.76 -1.21 11.90
C ARG A 248 -6.59 -0.34 11.46
N LEU A 249 -5.92 -0.67 10.35
CA LEU A 249 -4.77 0.10 9.83
C LEU A 249 -5.16 1.54 9.45
N TRP A 250 -6.33 1.74 8.84
CA TRP A 250 -6.87 3.09 8.62
C TRP A 250 -7.11 3.82 9.94
N GLY A 251 -7.68 3.16 10.95
CA GLY A 251 -7.88 3.74 12.28
C GLY A 251 -6.56 4.21 12.90
N GLU A 252 -5.58 3.31 12.98
CA GLU A 252 -4.25 3.55 13.53
C GLU A 252 -3.51 4.68 12.79
N TYR A 253 -3.74 4.83 11.48
CA TYR A 253 -3.16 5.93 10.71
C TYR A 253 -3.59 7.30 11.24
N PHE A 254 -4.82 7.43 11.74
CA PHE A 254 -5.35 8.69 12.26
C PHE A 254 -5.25 8.82 13.78
N THR A 255 -5.37 7.72 14.52
CA THR A 255 -5.40 7.72 15.99
C THR A 255 -5.31 6.31 16.59
N THR A 256 -4.86 6.21 17.84
CA THR A 256 -4.98 4.98 18.65
C THR A 256 -6.36 4.80 19.29
N ASP A 257 -7.27 5.77 19.16
CA ASP A 257 -8.65 5.65 19.66
C ASP A 257 -9.46 4.66 18.83
N ARG A 258 -9.64 3.45 19.39
CA ARG A 258 -10.39 2.34 18.77
C ARG A 258 -11.86 2.65 18.49
N SER A 259 -12.41 3.75 19.01
CA SER A 259 -13.75 4.20 18.61
C SER A 259 -13.81 4.56 17.13
N LEU A 260 -12.72 5.06 16.53
CA LEU A 260 -12.67 5.35 15.09
C LEU A 260 -12.82 4.07 14.27
N GLU A 261 -12.01 3.06 14.56
CA GLU A 261 -12.08 1.74 13.91
C GLU A 261 -13.49 1.13 14.04
N LYS A 262 -14.09 1.17 15.24
CA LYS A 262 -15.43 0.63 15.47
C LYS A 262 -16.49 1.35 14.62
N ASN A 263 -16.43 2.67 14.52
CA ASN A 263 -17.35 3.46 13.70
C ASN A 263 -17.10 3.25 12.20
N MET A 264 -15.85 3.04 11.77
CA MET A 264 -15.54 2.66 10.38
C MET A 264 -16.15 1.30 10.01
N LEU A 265 -16.05 0.31 10.92
CA LEU A 265 -16.67 -1.00 10.72
C LEU A 265 -18.20 -0.94 10.67
N SER A 266 -18.82 -0.07 11.48
CA SER A 266 -20.28 0.14 11.50
C SER A 266 -20.78 1.16 10.47
N LYS A 267 -19.89 1.77 9.68
CA LYS A 267 -20.21 2.81 8.66
C LYS A 267 -20.84 4.07 9.26
N GLN A 268 -20.39 4.44 10.46
CA GLN A 268 -20.89 5.57 11.25
C GLN A 268 -19.83 6.65 11.48
N HIS A 269 -18.67 6.59 10.83
CA HIS A 269 -17.60 7.58 11.00
C HIS A 269 -17.74 8.81 10.11
N VAL A 270 -18.36 8.70 8.93
CA VAL A 270 -18.55 9.85 8.02
C VAL A 270 -19.86 10.58 8.34
N PRO A 271 -19.81 11.85 8.77
CA PRO A 271 -20.99 12.58 9.20
C PRO A 271 -21.77 13.15 8.00
N VAL A 272 -23.01 13.60 8.22
CA VAL A 272 -23.92 14.08 7.17
C VAL A 272 -23.33 15.26 6.40
N GLU A 273 -22.63 16.15 7.10
CA GLU A 273 -22.02 17.36 6.56
C GLU A 273 -20.95 17.03 5.50
N SER A 274 -20.31 15.87 5.64
CA SER A 274 -19.30 15.34 4.70
C SER A 274 -19.89 14.43 3.61
N SER A 275 -21.22 14.29 3.55
CA SER A 275 -21.89 13.42 2.55
C SER A 275 -21.55 13.78 1.11
N HIS A 276 -21.26 15.06 0.84
CA HIS A 276 -20.86 15.56 -0.46
C HIS A 276 -19.59 14.90 -1.02
N LEU A 277 -18.75 14.30 -0.16
CA LEU A 277 -17.54 13.59 -0.57
C LEU A 277 -17.84 12.21 -1.19
N PHE A 278 -19.00 11.61 -0.90
CA PHE A 278 -19.34 10.29 -1.45
C PHE A 278 -19.50 10.27 -2.96
N LYS A 279 -19.68 11.44 -3.60
CA LYS A 279 -19.66 11.55 -5.06
C LYS A 279 -18.33 11.07 -5.67
N PHE A 280 -17.22 11.20 -4.94
CA PHE A 280 -15.89 10.81 -5.39
C PHE A 280 -15.61 9.31 -5.24
N VAL A 281 -16.41 8.61 -4.42
CA VAL A 281 -16.29 7.17 -4.15
C VAL A 281 -17.57 6.42 -4.53
N ASN A 282 -18.38 7.00 -5.42
CA ASN A 282 -19.61 6.39 -5.88
C ASN A 282 -19.29 5.20 -6.80
N TRP A 283 -19.11 4.03 -6.20
CA TRP A 283 -18.74 2.82 -6.92
C TRP A 283 -19.80 2.35 -7.92
N SER A 284 -21.07 2.78 -7.78
CA SER A 284 -22.11 2.47 -8.76
C SER A 284 -21.84 3.08 -10.13
N SER A 285 -21.15 4.22 -10.19
CA SER A 285 -20.75 4.88 -11.45
C SER A 285 -19.28 4.63 -11.79
N LEU A 286 -18.42 4.41 -10.79
CA LEU A 286 -16.98 4.32 -10.97
C LEU A 286 -16.46 2.90 -11.22
N LEU A 287 -17.19 1.86 -10.80
CA LEU A 287 -16.82 0.48 -11.09
C LEU A 287 -17.43 -0.01 -12.42
N PRO A 288 -16.67 -0.73 -13.25
CA PRO A 288 -17.23 -1.52 -14.35
C PRO A 288 -18.20 -2.61 -13.86
N GLU A 289 -19.20 -2.96 -14.67
CA GLU A 289 -20.24 -3.95 -14.32
C GLU A 289 -19.68 -5.29 -13.81
N LYS A 290 -18.58 -5.77 -14.40
CA LYS A 290 -17.94 -7.04 -14.01
C LYS A 290 -17.48 -7.08 -12.54
N PHE A 291 -17.22 -5.92 -11.93
CA PHE A 291 -16.80 -5.81 -10.53
C PHE A 291 -17.94 -5.46 -9.57
N LYS A 292 -19.12 -5.09 -10.07
CA LYS A 292 -20.31 -4.87 -9.24
C LYS A 292 -20.94 -6.17 -8.78
N LYS A 293 -20.85 -7.25 -9.57
CA LYS A 293 -21.28 -8.64 -9.26
C LYS A 293 -22.64 -8.76 -8.56
N GLY A 294 -23.62 -7.95 -8.94
CA GLY A 294 -24.97 -7.96 -8.34
C GLY A 294 -25.07 -7.35 -6.93
N HIS A 295 -24.00 -6.75 -6.41
CA HIS A 295 -24.07 -5.92 -5.22
C HIS A 295 -24.91 -4.66 -5.48
N PHE A 296 -25.79 -4.33 -4.54
CA PHE A 296 -26.61 -3.13 -4.61
C PHE A 296 -25.89 -1.94 -3.97
N TYR A 297 -25.81 -0.84 -4.72
CA TYR A 297 -25.33 0.42 -4.16
C TYR A 297 -26.40 1.00 -3.26
N SER A 298 -26.09 1.08 -1.97
CA SER A 298 -26.84 1.89 -1.02
C SER A 298 -26.09 3.20 -0.83
N SER A 299 -26.71 4.32 -1.19
CA SER A 299 -26.19 5.63 -0.77
C SER A 299 -26.03 5.60 0.76
N PRO A 300 -24.90 6.06 1.31
CA PRO A 300 -24.69 6.05 2.75
C PRO A 300 -25.83 6.82 3.43
N THR A 301 -26.62 6.12 4.26
CA THR A 301 -27.55 6.75 5.20
C THR A 301 -26.71 7.37 6.31
N THR A 302 -26.46 8.67 6.20
CA THR A 302 -25.59 9.40 7.11
C THR A 302 -26.30 9.64 8.44
N LEU A 303 -26.07 8.74 9.40
CA LEU A 303 -26.20 8.99 10.84
C LEU A 303 -24.79 8.98 11.48
N GLY A 304 -23.82 9.53 10.75
CA GLY A 304 -22.43 9.49 11.17
C GLY A 304 -22.13 10.38 12.38
N ASN A 305 -21.12 10.00 13.15
CA ASN A 305 -20.73 10.67 14.38
C ASN A 305 -19.90 11.94 14.07
N SER A 306 -20.57 13.10 14.06
CA SER A 306 -19.92 14.38 13.79
C SER A 306 -18.82 14.74 14.80
N GLU A 307 -18.90 14.27 16.04
CA GLU A 307 -17.84 14.50 17.05
C GLU A 307 -16.56 13.74 16.71
N LEU A 308 -16.69 12.51 16.22
CA LEU A 308 -15.54 11.70 15.81
C LEU A 308 -14.84 12.32 14.59
N ALA A 309 -15.60 12.83 13.61
CA ALA A 309 -15.06 13.50 12.44
C ALA A 309 -14.37 14.83 12.77
N LYS A 310 -14.88 15.58 13.76
CA LYS A 310 -14.20 16.78 14.28
C LYS A 310 -12.90 16.42 15.01
N LYS A 311 -12.92 15.33 15.79
CA LYS A 311 -11.76 14.87 16.56
C LYS A 311 -10.65 14.32 15.66
N TYR A 312 -11.01 13.61 14.59
CA TYR A 312 -10.08 12.94 13.69
C TYR A 312 -10.40 13.23 12.21
N PRO A 313 -10.24 14.48 11.73
CA PRO A 313 -10.66 14.85 10.38
C PRO A 313 -9.82 14.22 9.27
N GLY A 314 -8.69 13.58 9.58
CA GLY A 314 -7.74 13.05 8.61
C GLY A 314 -8.34 12.07 7.60
N PHE A 315 -9.34 11.27 7.98
CA PHE A 315 -9.99 10.33 7.04
C PHE A 315 -10.85 11.01 5.97
N LEU A 316 -11.08 12.33 6.09
CA LEU A 316 -11.73 13.18 5.11
C LEU A 316 -10.73 14.00 4.29
N ASP A 317 -9.44 13.99 4.65
CA ASP A 317 -8.39 14.78 4.01
C ASP A 317 -7.91 14.08 2.73
N VAL A 318 -7.83 14.82 1.62
CA VAL A 318 -7.35 14.32 0.33
C VAL A 318 -5.91 13.77 0.39
N ARG A 319 -5.09 14.27 1.32
CA ARG A 319 -3.71 13.78 1.52
C ARG A 319 -3.65 12.41 2.17
N ALA A 320 -4.72 11.98 2.85
CA ALA A 320 -4.87 10.63 3.37
C ALA A 320 -5.73 9.74 2.45
N ALA A 321 -6.70 10.33 1.76
CA ALA A 321 -7.61 9.66 0.83
C ALA A 321 -7.53 10.28 -0.57
N PRO A 322 -6.52 9.94 -1.39
CA PRO A 322 -6.28 10.55 -2.69
C PRO A 322 -7.41 10.34 -3.70
N LEU A 323 -8.30 9.37 -3.47
CA LEU A 323 -9.53 9.21 -4.26
C LEU A 323 -10.51 10.38 -4.09
N LEU A 324 -10.31 11.28 -3.13
CA LEU A 324 -11.17 12.45 -2.89
C LEU A 324 -10.74 13.71 -3.66
N ALA A 325 -9.62 13.66 -4.38
CA ALA A 325 -9.15 14.80 -5.16
C ALA A 325 -10.16 15.20 -6.23
N ASP A 326 -10.32 16.49 -6.51
CA ASP A 326 -11.17 16.94 -7.61
C ASP A 326 -10.56 16.59 -8.99
N ASP A 327 -11.39 16.62 -10.04
CA ASP A 327 -10.96 16.23 -11.38
C ASP A 327 -9.91 17.17 -11.97
N LYS A 328 -9.88 18.45 -11.57
CA LYS A 328 -8.87 19.43 -12.02
C LYS A 328 -7.49 19.06 -11.48
N LYS A 329 -7.42 18.64 -10.21
CA LYS A 329 -6.20 18.11 -9.59
C LYS A 329 -5.76 16.81 -10.25
N LEU A 330 -6.71 15.90 -10.53
CA LEU A 330 -6.38 14.64 -11.20
C LEU A 330 -5.84 14.87 -12.61
N HIS A 331 -6.39 15.81 -13.39
CA HIS A 331 -5.97 16.11 -14.76
C HIS A 331 -4.47 16.42 -14.90
N GLY A 332 -3.86 17.04 -13.88
CA GLY A 332 -2.44 17.42 -13.90
C GLY A 332 -1.47 16.28 -13.61
N LEU A 333 -1.95 15.09 -13.25
CA LEU A 333 -1.11 13.97 -12.82
C LEU A 333 -0.32 13.34 -13.98
N PRO A 334 0.85 12.75 -13.69
CA PRO A 334 1.71 12.15 -14.71
C PRO A 334 1.12 10.86 -15.29
N LEU A 335 1.79 10.32 -16.31
CA LEU A 335 1.48 9.00 -16.84
C LEU A 335 1.42 7.98 -15.68
N THR A 336 0.29 7.30 -15.57
CA THR A 336 -0.05 6.53 -14.38
C THR A 336 -0.13 5.05 -14.69
N TYR A 337 0.54 4.23 -13.87
CA TYR A 337 0.39 2.79 -13.86
C TYR A 337 -0.31 2.35 -12.58
N ILE A 338 -1.36 1.53 -12.70
CA ILE A 338 -2.07 0.97 -11.55
C ILE A 338 -2.12 -0.54 -11.67
N ILE A 339 -1.71 -1.23 -10.62
CA ILE A 339 -1.93 -2.67 -10.46
C ILE A 339 -3.06 -2.86 -9.45
N THR A 340 -4.04 -3.72 -9.75
CA THR A 340 -5.01 -4.19 -8.76
C THR A 340 -5.07 -5.71 -8.75
N CYS A 341 -5.44 -6.30 -7.62
CA CYS A 341 -5.52 -7.75 -7.43
C CYS A 341 -6.98 -8.18 -7.25
N GLN A 342 -7.37 -9.35 -7.79
CA GLN A 342 -8.74 -9.85 -7.68
C GLN A 342 -9.14 -10.17 -6.23
N TYR A 343 -8.21 -10.76 -5.46
CA TYR A 343 -8.39 -11.16 -4.07
C TYR A 343 -7.79 -10.15 -3.10
N ASP A 344 -8.32 -8.93 -3.18
CA ASP A 344 -7.91 -7.79 -2.38
C ASP A 344 -9.13 -6.97 -1.97
N VAL A 345 -9.21 -6.57 -0.70
CA VAL A 345 -10.26 -5.65 -0.23
C VAL A 345 -10.11 -4.27 -0.87
N LEU A 346 -8.89 -3.84 -1.20
CA LEU A 346 -8.58 -2.55 -1.84
C LEU A 346 -8.71 -2.58 -3.37
N ARG A 347 -9.16 -3.70 -3.96
CA ARG A 347 -9.34 -3.85 -5.41
C ARG A 347 -10.15 -2.69 -6.00
N ASP A 348 -11.29 -2.38 -5.38
CA ASP A 348 -12.23 -1.42 -5.91
C ASP A 348 -11.78 0.03 -5.68
N ASP A 349 -10.96 0.32 -4.65
CA ASP A 349 -10.28 1.61 -4.47
C ASP A 349 -9.47 1.95 -5.73
N GLY A 350 -8.58 1.02 -6.13
CA GLY A 350 -7.73 1.19 -7.30
C GLY A 350 -8.51 1.30 -8.61
N ILE A 351 -9.56 0.48 -8.80
CA ILE A 351 -10.38 0.52 -10.03
C ILE A 351 -11.17 1.82 -10.14
N MET A 352 -11.76 2.29 -9.04
CA MET A 352 -12.43 3.59 -9.05
C MET A 352 -11.44 4.71 -9.41
N TYR A 353 -10.22 4.66 -8.90
CA TYR A 353 -9.19 5.65 -9.22
C TYR A 353 -8.78 5.61 -10.69
N VAL A 354 -8.63 4.41 -11.27
CA VAL A 354 -8.41 4.24 -12.72
C VAL A 354 -9.49 4.94 -13.53
N THR A 355 -10.77 4.71 -13.20
CA THR A 355 -11.90 5.36 -13.87
C THR A 355 -11.84 6.89 -13.73
N ARG A 356 -11.59 7.39 -12.52
CA ARG A 356 -11.51 8.84 -12.27
C ARG A 356 -10.35 9.50 -13.01
N LEU A 357 -9.17 8.91 -12.98
CA LEU A 357 -7.99 9.41 -13.71
C LEU A 357 -8.24 9.47 -15.22
N ARG A 358 -8.81 8.41 -15.80
CA ARG A 358 -9.17 8.37 -17.23
C ARG A 358 -10.20 9.44 -17.58
N ASN A 359 -11.23 9.61 -16.74
CA ASN A 359 -12.24 10.66 -16.94
C ASN A 359 -11.64 12.07 -16.85
N ALA A 360 -10.62 12.27 -16.01
CA ALA A 360 -9.86 13.51 -15.92
C ALA A 360 -8.84 13.70 -17.07
N GLY A 361 -8.71 12.74 -18.00
CA GLY A 361 -7.81 12.83 -19.16
C GLY A 361 -6.37 12.35 -18.90
N VAL A 362 -6.11 11.71 -17.75
CA VAL A 362 -4.79 11.13 -17.46
C VAL A 362 -4.60 9.84 -18.27
N GLN A 363 -3.41 9.65 -18.83
CA GLN A 363 -3.03 8.39 -19.44
C GLN A 363 -2.81 7.33 -18.35
N VAL A 364 -3.61 6.26 -18.37
CA VAL A 364 -3.58 5.21 -17.36
C VAL A 364 -3.41 3.83 -17.98
N THR A 365 -2.29 3.19 -17.68
CA THR A 365 -2.14 1.74 -17.84
C THR A 365 -2.67 1.06 -16.57
N HIS A 366 -3.65 0.16 -16.72
CA HIS A 366 -4.22 -0.60 -15.60
C HIS A 366 -4.06 -2.09 -15.85
N ASN A 367 -3.31 -2.75 -14.97
CA ASN A 367 -3.15 -4.20 -14.98
C ASN A 367 -3.91 -4.80 -13.79
N HIS A 368 -4.93 -5.60 -14.07
CA HIS A 368 -5.65 -6.37 -13.06
C HIS A 368 -5.11 -7.80 -13.03
N ILE A 369 -4.69 -8.27 -11.85
CA ILE A 369 -4.12 -9.60 -11.64
C ILE A 369 -5.24 -10.52 -11.12
N ASP A 370 -5.77 -11.36 -12.01
CA ASP A 370 -6.96 -12.19 -11.76
C ASP A 370 -6.74 -13.28 -10.68
N ASP A 371 -5.51 -13.78 -10.52
CA ASP A 371 -5.08 -14.72 -9.49
C ASP A 371 -4.30 -14.04 -8.35
N GLY A 372 -4.22 -12.72 -8.38
CA GLY A 372 -3.45 -11.92 -7.42
C GLY A 372 -4.21 -11.65 -6.12
N PHE A 373 -3.44 -11.47 -5.05
CA PHE A 373 -3.92 -11.08 -3.72
C PHE A 373 -3.14 -9.87 -3.18
N HIS A 374 -3.63 -9.24 -2.11
CA HIS A 374 -2.96 -8.06 -1.56
C HIS A 374 -1.51 -8.37 -1.15
N GLY A 375 -0.58 -7.45 -1.46
CA GLY A 375 0.83 -7.61 -1.12
C GLY A 375 1.59 -8.59 -2.02
N VAL A 376 1.01 -9.06 -3.13
CA VAL A 376 1.61 -10.07 -4.02
C VAL A 376 3.03 -9.71 -4.50
N LEU A 377 3.35 -8.42 -4.65
CA LEU A 377 4.69 -7.97 -5.04
C LEU A 377 5.74 -8.22 -3.94
N SER A 378 5.32 -8.25 -2.67
CA SER A 378 6.18 -8.57 -1.54
C SER A 378 6.43 -10.07 -1.39
N PHE A 379 5.77 -10.93 -2.16
CA PHE A 379 5.91 -12.39 -2.06
C PHE A 379 6.45 -13.00 -3.36
N TYR A 380 7.69 -12.66 -3.73
CA TYR A 380 8.33 -13.14 -4.98
C TYR A 380 8.53 -14.67 -5.04
N GLU A 381 8.39 -15.37 -3.91
CA GLU A 381 8.37 -16.83 -3.85
C GLU A 381 7.13 -17.44 -4.52
N PHE A 382 6.10 -16.63 -4.77
CA PHE A 382 4.93 -16.99 -5.55
C PHE A 382 5.16 -16.61 -7.02
N LYS A 383 4.76 -17.50 -7.93
CA LYS A 383 4.80 -17.27 -9.38
C LYS A 383 4.01 -16.01 -9.76
N VAL A 384 2.85 -15.78 -9.14
CA VAL A 384 2.06 -14.56 -9.36
C VAL A 384 2.80 -13.30 -8.89
N GLY A 385 3.54 -13.37 -7.78
CA GLY A 385 4.42 -12.29 -7.30
C GLY A 385 5.52 -11.97 -8.30
N TYR A 386 6.25 -13.00 -8.75
CA TYR A 386 7.30 -12.86 -9.75
C TYR A 386 6.78 -12.33 -11.11
N LYS A 387 5.62 -12.81 -11.58
CA LYS A 387 4.96 -12.31 -12.80
C LYS A 387 4.58 -10.82 -12.65
N THR A 388 3.98 -10.45 -11.52
CA THR A 388 3.57 -9.07 -11.23
C THR A 388 4.77 -8.14 -11.16
N GLU A 389 5.86 -8.56 -10.51
CA GLU A 389 7.11 -7.82 -10.44
C GLU A 389 7.71 -7.58 -11.83
N ASN A 390 7.76 -8.61 -12.67
CA ASN A 390 8.27 -8.48 -14.03
C ASN A 390 7.42 -7.55 -14.88
N GLN A 391 6.10 -7.62 -14.78
CA GLN A 391 5.19 -6.69 -15.46
C GLN A 391 5.42 -5.25 -15.01
N TYR A 392 5.56 -5.03 -13.70
CA TYR A 392 5.87 -3.71 -13.12
C TYR A 392 7.20 -3.15 -13.63
N ILE A 393 8.28 -3.93 -13.55
CA ILE A 393 9.61 -3.49 -14.02
C ILE A 393 9.62 -3.29 -15.55
N SER A 394 8.92 -4.13 -16.32
CA SER A 394 8.80 -3.95 -17.78
C SER A 394 8.12 -2.63 -18.13
N TRP A 395 7.00 -2.33 -17.46
CA TRP A 395 6.28 -1.07 -17.67
C TRP A 395 7.15 0.14 -17.32
N LEU A 396 7.88 0.08 -16.20
CA LEU A 396 8.84 1.13 -15.85
C LEU A 396 9.94 1.30 -16.90
N ASN A 397 10.48 0.21 -17.45
CA ASN A 397 11.54 0.29 -18.46
C ASN A 397 11.11 1.07 -19.71
N GLU A 398 9.86 0.86 -20.13
CA GLU A 398 9.27 1.49 -21.32
C GLU A 398 8.92 2.97 -21.08
N ASN A 399 8.50 3.33 -19.86
CA ASN A 399 7.85 4.61 -19.60
C ASN A 399 8.69 5.59 -18.76
N LEU A 400 9.68 5.11 -18.00
CA LEU A 400 10.61 5.93 -17.22
C LEU A 400 11.88 6.20 -18.02
#